data_AF-G9WL55-F1
#
_entry.id   AF-G9WL55-F1
#
_cell.length_a   1.000
_cell.length_b   1.000
_cell.length_c   1.000
_cell.angle_alpha   90.00
_cell.angle_beta   90.00
_cell.angle_gamma   90.00
#
_symmetry.space_group_name_H-M   'P 1'
#
loop_
_entity.id
_entity.type
_entity.pdbx_description
1 polymer ?
#
loop_
_entity_poly.entity_id
_entity_poly.type
_entity_poly.pdbx_seq_one_letter_code
_entity_poly.pdbx_strand_id
1 'polypeptide(L)'
;MESKKHLYIPVKTLDADDFIEGIGILELAICGVSLVIILIISVILAKIFINNLVGIGFAIFSTIVTVSIIRRDSSNENLIQKIFIILRFIRKQKIYLFERNGEEIS
;
A
#
# COMPACT_ATOMS: atom_id res chain seq x y z
N MET A 1 -44.27 -22.37 -4.08
CA MET A 1 -43.02 -22.56 -3.30
C MET A 1 -42.12 -21.38 -3.59
N GLU A 2 -42.06 -20.41 -2.68
CA GLU A 2 -41.10 -19.30 -2.80
C GLU A 2 -39.68 -19.84 -2.66
N SER A 3 -38.89 -19.68 -3.72
CA SER A 3 -37.46 -19.89 -3.70
C SER A 3 -36.84 -18.90 -2.73
N LYS A 4 -36.46 -19.36 -1.53
CA LYS A 4 -35.62 -18.60 -0.61
C LYS A 4 -34.29 -18.35 -1.33
N LYS A 5 -34.11 -17.15 -1.88
CA LYS A 5 -32.80 -16.68 -2.37
C LYS A 5 -31.83 -16.77 -1.20
N HIS A 6 -30.95 -17.76 -1.23
CA HIS A 6 -29.82 -17.80 -0.32
C HIS A 6 -28.99 -16.55 -0.54
N LEU A 7 -28.74 -15.77 0.52
CA LEU A 7 -27.77 -14.68 0.47
C LEU A 7 -26.41 -15.31 0.18
N TYR A 8 -25.97 -15.21 -1.08
CA TYR A 8 -24.62 -15.54 -1.48
C TYR A 8 -23.74 -14.35 -1.08
N ILE A 9 -22.90 -14.56 -0.06
CA ILE A 9 -21.81 -13.63 0.21
C ILE A 9 -20.80 -13.87 -0.90
N PRO A 10 -20.53 -12.89 -1.79
CA PRO A 10 -19.51 -13.05 -2.79
C PRO A 10 -18.19 -13.34 -2.08
N VAL A 11 -17.65 -14.53 -2.33
CA VAL A 11 -16.28 -14.86 -1.94
C VAL A 11 -15.42 -13.79 -2.59
N LYS A 12 -14.55 -13.11 -1.82
CA LYS A 12 -13.58 -12.16 -2.36
C LYS A 12 -12.71 -12.93 -3.36
N THR A 13 -13.08 -12.92 -4.63
CA THR A 13 -12.22 -13.39 -5.70
C THR A 13 -11.12 -12.34 -5.82
N LEU A 14 -9.88 -12.78 -5.63
CA LEU A 14 -8.70 -12.00 -6.00
C LEU A 14 -8.77 -11.84 -7.52
N ASP A 15 -9.53 -10.85 -8.01
CA ASP A 15 -9.75 -10.59 -9.44
C ASP A 15 -8.55 -9.90 -10.10
N ALA A 16 -7.33 -10.25 -9.67
CA ALA A 16 -6.10 -9.74 -10.26
C ALA A 16 -5.19 -10.91 -10.61
N ASP A 17 -4.75 -10.96 -11.87
CA ASP A 17 -3.65 -11.81 -12.32
C ASP A 17 -2.36 -11.35 -11.62
N ASP A 18 -2.21 -11.73 -10.36
CA ASP A 18 -1.03 -11.46 -9.55
C ASP A 18 0.09 -12.41 -10.00
N PHE A 19 1.27 -11.86 -10.28
CA PHE A 19 2.43 -12.66 -10.71
C PHE A 19 3.02 -13.46 -9.53
N ILE A 20 2.90 -12.89 -8.33
CA ILE A 20 3.17 -13.48 -7.01
C ILE A 20 2.00 -13.06 -6.12
N GLU A 21 1.47 -13.94 -5.28
CA GLU A 21 0.33 -13.64 -4.39
C GLU A 21 0.54 -12.31 -3.64
N GLY A 22 -0.29 -11.30 -3.95
CA GLY A 22 -0.19 -9.95 -3.39
C GLY A 22 0.78 -8.99 -4.10
N ILE A 23 1.30 -9.33 -5.28
CA ILE A 23 2.10 -8.44 -6.13
C ILE A 23 1.61 -8.58 -7.58
N GLY A 24 0.91 -7.54 -8.06
CA GLY A 24 0.51 -7.41 -9.45
C GLY A 24 1.65 -6.93 -10.34
N ILE A 25 1.40 -6.92 -11.66
CA ILE A 25 2.40 -6.54 -12.67
C ILE A 25 2.85 -5.07 -12.53
N LEU A 26 1.95 -4.20 -12.08
CA LEU A 26 2.22 -2.78 -11.84
C LEU A 26 3.11 -2.61 -10.60
N GLU A 27 2.81 -3.31 -9.51
CA GLU A 27 3.63 -3.33 -8.30
C GLU A 27 5.04 -3.83 -8.60
N LEU A 28 5.16 -4.88 -9.42
CA LEU A 28 6.45 -5.41 -9.85
C LEU A 28 7.26 -4.39 -10.66
N ALA A 29 6.61 -3.67 -11.59
CA ALA A 29 7.26 -2.62 -12.36
C ALA A 29 7.75 -1.46 -11.46
N ILE A 30 6.95 -1.06 -10.47
CA ILE A 30 7.34 -0.03 -9.49
C ILE A 30 8.54 -0.51 -8.66
N CYS A 31 8.51 -1.76 -8.19
CA CYS A 31 9.65 -2.38 -7.50
C CYS A 31 10.91 -2.36 -8.38
N GLY A 32 10.80 -2.72 -9.66
CA GLY A 32 11.93 -2.68 -10.60
C GLY A 32 12.55 -1.30 -10.77
N VAL A 33 11.72 -0.28 -11.01
CA VAL A 33 12.20 1.12 -11.14
C VAL A 33 12.81 1.62 -9.83
N SER A 34 12.18 1.31 -8.70
CA SER A 34 12.69 1.70 -7.37
C SER A 34 14.06 1.12 -7.07
N LEU A 35 14.33 -0.12 -7.51
CA LEU A 35 15.59 -0.82 -7.27
C LEU A 35 16.74 -0.11 -8.00
N VAL A 36 16.52 0.33 -9.24
CA VAL A 36 17.51 1.12 -10.01
C VAL A 36 17.86 2.42 -9.29
N ILE A 37 16.86 3.14 -8.78
CA ILE A 37 17.07 4.40 -8.04
C ILE A 37 17.84 4.13 -6.74
N ILE A 38 17.47 3.10 -5.99
CA ILE A 38 18.14 2.71 -4.75
C ILE A 38 19.61 2.38 -5.01
N LEU A 39 19.93 1.67 -6.09
CA LEU A 39 21.31 1.34 -6.48
C LEU A 39 22.14 2.60 -6.77
N ILE A 40 21.58 3.56 -7.51
CA ILE A 40 22.28 4.82 -7.80
C ILE A 40 22.60 5.58 -6.51
N ILE A 41 21.63 5.71 -5.62
CA ILE A 41 21.78 6.42 -4.34
C ILE A 41 22.78 5.70 -3.42
N SER A 42 22.73 4.37 -3.36
CA SER A 42 23.66 3.59 -2.52
C SER A 42 25.11 3.70 -2.98
N VAL A 43 25.37 3.76 -4.29
CA VAL A 43 26.73 4.02 -4.81
C VAL A 43 27.21 5.43 -4.44
N ILE A 44 26.33 6.43 -4.52
CA ILE A 44 26.66 7.81 -4.11
C ILE A 44 27.01 7.86 -2.61
N LEU A 45 26.18 7.23 -1.77
CA LEU A 45 26.43 7.14 -0.32
C LEU A 45 27.74 6.44 0.01
N ALA A 46 28.05 5.32 -0.66
CA ALA A 46 29.31 4.61 -0.45
C ALA A 46 30.53 5.50 -0.73
N LYS A 47 30.46 6.34 -1.78
CA LYS A 47 31.53 7.28 -2.13
C LYS A 47 31.65 8.45 -1.15
N ILE A 48 30.53 9.03 -0.70
CA ILE A 48 30.54 10.16 0.24
C ILE A 48 31.13 9.75 1.58
N PHE A 49 30.73 8.60 2.10
CA PHE A 49 31.17 8.11 3.41
C PHE A 49 32.49 7.33 3.36
N ILE A 50 33.07 7.13 2.16
CA ILE A 50 34.27 6.31 1.93
C ILE A 50 34.11 4.93 2.62
N ASN A 51 32.89 4.40 2.60
CA ASN A 51 32.52 3.20 3.33
C ASN A 51 31.46 2.42 2.55
N ASN A 52 31.88 1.29 1.98
CA ASN A 52 31.01 0.41 1.20
C ASN A 52 29.90 -0.21 2.06
N LEU A 53 30.12 -0.38 3.36
CA LEU A 53 29.12 -0.95 4.27
C LEU A 53 27.87 -0.06 4.38
N VAL A 54 28.05 1.26 4.33
CA VAL A 54 26.95 2.24 4.37
C VAL A 54 26.09 2.13 3.11
N GLY A 55 26.73 2.05 1.94
CA GLY A 55 26.01 1.88 0.66
C GLY A 55 25.24 0.57 0.59
N ILE A 56 25.87 -0.54 0.97
CA ILE A 56 25.25 -1.87 0.98
C ILE A 56 24.10 -1.92 2.01
N GLY A 57 24.34 -1.40 3.22
CA GLY A 57 23.32 -1.35 4.26
C GLY A 57 22.10 -0.53 3.84
N PHE A 58 22.33 0.63 3.21
CA PHE A 58 21.26 1.46 2.66
C PHE A 58 20.48 0.74 1.55
N ALA A 59 21.17 0.05 0.65
CA ALA A 59 20.53 -0.67 -0.45
C ALA A 59 19.60 -1.79 0.06
N ILE A 60 20.09 -2.61 1.00
CA ILE A 60 19.32 -3.70 1.59
C ILE A 60 18.11 -3.16 2.35
N PHE A 61 18.34 -2.19 3.24
CA PHE A 61 17.29 -1.58 4.04
C PHE A 61 16.18 -0.96 3.18
N SER A 62 16.57 -0.14 2.20
CA SER A 62 15.61 0.54 1.32
C SER A 62 14.81 -0.44 0.46
N THR A 63 15.43 -1.54 0.01
CA THR A 63 14.74 -2.57 -0.77
C THR A 63 13.68 -3.28 0.06
N ILE A 64 14.01 -3.68 1.31
CA ILE A 64 13.06 -4.32 2.23
C ILE A 64 11.87 -3.40 2.52
N VAL A 65 12.14 -2.13 2.80
CA VAL A 65 11.10 -1.12 3.07
C VAL A 65 10.19 -0.95 1.86
N THR A 66 10.77 -0.83 0.66
CA THR A 66 10.00 -0.61 -0.57
C THR A 66 9.08 -1.79 -0.88
N VAL A 67 9.59 -3.02 -0.78
CA VAL A 67 8.78 -4.24 -0.98
C VAL A 67 7.67 -4.33 0.07
N SER A 68 7.96 -3.99 1.33
CA SER A 68 6.96 -4.06 2.40
C SER A 68 5.81 -3.05 2.22
N ILE A 69 6.08 -1.88 1.63
CA ILE A 69 5.07 -0.84 1.36
C ILE A 69 4.21 -1.22 0.15
N ILE A 70 4.83 -1.80 -0.88
CA ILE A 70 4.19 -2.13 -2.17
C ILE A 70 3.45 -3.46 -2.13
N ARG A 71 3.81 -4.37 -1.22
CA ARG A 71 3.11 -5.66 -1.10
C ARG A 71 1.65 -5.46 -0.71
N ARG A 72 0.74 -6.04 -1.50
CA ARG A 72 -0.70 -6.06 -1.22
C ARG A 72 -0.98 -6.99 -0.04
N ASP A 73 -1.85 -6.55 0.84
CA ASP A 73 -2.41 -7.39 1.90
C ASP A 73 -3.57 -8.23 1.36
N SER A 74 -4.05 -9.20 2.14
CA SER A 74 -5.26 -10.02 1.95
C SER A 74 -6.54 -9.27 1.54
N SER A 75 -6.56 -7.94 1.69
CA SER A 75 -7.64 -7.06 1.21
C SER A 75 -7.38 -6.45 -0.16
N ASN A 76 -6.34 -6.91 -0.88
CA ASN A 76 -5.91 -6.44 -2.19
C ASN A 76 -5.42 -4.98 -2.25
N GLU A 77 -5.13 -4.40 -1.08
CA GLU A 77 -4.72 -3.01 -0.89
C GLU A 77 -3.24 -2.92 -0.50
N ASN A 78 -2.53 -1.97 -1.12
CA ASN A 78 -1.17 -1.60 -0.74
C ASN A 78 -1.16 -0.68 0.47
N LEU A 79 -0.04 -0.60 1.20
CA LEU A 79 0.08 0.21 2.41
C LEU A 79 -0.18 1.70 2.15
N ILE A 80 0.19 2.17 0.95
CA ILE A 80 -0.11 3.53 0.46
C ILE A 80 -1.61 3.76 0.33
N GLN A 81 -2.35 2.79 -0.24
CA GLN A 81 -3.80 2.91 -0.45
C GLN A 81 -4.54 2.95 0.88
N LYS A 82 -4.13 2.13 1.87
CA LYS A 82 -4.65 2.20 3.24
C LYS A 82 -4.47 3.57 3.86
N ILE A 83 -3.29 4.18 3.72
CA ILE A 83 -3.02 5.54 4.22
C ILE A 83 -3.98 6.56 3.56
N PHE A 84 -4.18 6.49 2.25
CA PHE A 84 -5.13 7.38 1.56
C PHE A 84 -6.57 7.19 2.04
N ILE A 85 -7.00 5.96 2.29
CA ILE A 85 -8.33 5.65 2.85
C ILE A 85 -8.46 6.27 4.23
N ILE A 86 -7.47 6.10 5.11
CA ILE A 86 -7.44 6.69 6.45
C ILE A 86 -7.51 8.23 6.38
N LEU A 87 -6.71 8.86 5.51
CA LEU A 87 -6.73 10.31 5.33
C LEU A 87 -8.09 10.82 4.85
N ARG A 88 -8.73 10.11 3.90
CA ARG A 88 -10.09 10.43 3.44
C ARG A 88 -11.11 10.25 4.57
N PHE A 89 -10.97 9.20 5.37
CA PHE A 89 -11.83 8.93 6.51
C PHE A 89 -11.74 10.04 7.56
N ILE A 90 -10.53 10.46 7.95
CA ILE A 90 -10.33 11.57 8.89
C ILE A 90 -10.95 12.88 8.37
N ARG A 91 -10.78 13.18 7.08
CA ARG A 91 -11.39 14.38 6.46
C ARG A 91 -12.91 14.33 6.51
N LYS A 92 -13.52 13.17 6.25
CA LYS A 92 -14.98 13.00 6.31
C LYS A 92 -15.50 12.97 7.75
N GLN A 93 -14.80 12.37 8.70
CA GLN A 93 -15.17 12.41 10.12
C GLN A 93 -15.27 13.83 10.67
N LYS A 94 -14.39 14.74 10.22
CA LYS A 94 -14.48 16.16 10.62
C LYS A 94 -15.80 16.80 10.20
N ILE A 95 -16.38 16.41 9.06
CA ILE A 95 -17.66 16.97 8.57
C ILE A 95 -18.82 16.52 9.48
N TYR A 96 -18.87 15.24 9.86
CA TYR A 96 -19.93 14.72 10.73
C TYR A 96 -19.80 15.16 12.21
N LEU A 97 -18.60 15.54 12.66
CA LEU A 97 -18.41 16.15 13.98
C LEU A 97 -19.00 17.57 14.07
N PHE A 98 -19.09 18.30 12.95
CA PHE A 98 -19.76 19.61 12.91
C PHE A 98 -21.29 19.49 12.87
N GLU A 99 -21.85 18.42 12.29
CA GLU A 99 -23.30 18.15 12.35
C GLU A 99 -23.79 17.77 13.75
N ARG A 100 -22.91 17.24 14.62
CA ARG A 100 -23.28 16.83 15.99
C ARG A 100 -23.40 18.00 16.98
N ASN A 101 -23.05 19.23 16.57
CA ASN A 101 -23.14 20.44 17.39
C ASN A 101 -24.31 21.36 16.99
N GLY A 102 -25.48 20.77 16.78
CA GLY A 102 -26.73 21.43 17.15
C GLY A 102 -27.76 21.62 16.06
N GLU A 103 -28.28 20.54 15.48
CA GLU A 103 -29.69 20.49 15.09
C GLU A 103 -30.16 19.04 14.92
N GLU A 104 -31.27 18.70 15.58
CA GLU A 104 -31.95 17.42 15.45
C GLU A 104 -32.51 17.29 14.03
N ILE A 105 -32.16 16.20 13.35
CA ILE A 105 -32.76 15.87 12.06
C ILE A 105 -34.11 15.20 12.37
N SER A 106 -35.20 15.95 12.19
CA SER A 106 -36.57 15.43 12.12
C SER A 106 -36.88 14.85 10.75
#